data_AF-A0A363NP71-F1
#
_entry.id   AF-A0A363NP71-F1
#
_cell.length_a   1.000
_cell.length_b   1.000
_cell.length_c   1.000
_cell.angle_alpha   90.00
_cell.angle_beta   90.00
_cell.angle_gamma   90.00
#
_symmetry.space_group_name_H-M   'P 1'
#
loop_
_entity.id
_entity.type
_entity.pdbx_description
1 polymer ?
#
loop_
_entity_poly.entity_id
_entity_poly.type
_entity_poly.pdbx_seq_one_letter_code
_entity_poly.pdbx_strand_id
1 'polypeptide(L)'
;MEKETNQQNISSREQWILANSGTGITTELWKAIRSFIKVASLAVAAFSASFHVMPDHSYRIFPKERLSFAYTVIASSDVDRLIDRYNEAAGMERTLIRQEYIYQRLDELGIIVSKEQDGE
;
A
#
# COMPACT_ATOMS: atom_id res chain seq x y z
N MET A 1 -39.67 62.72 17.08
CA MET A 1 -39.17 62.16 18.36
C MET A 1 -39.40 60.67 18.51
N GLU A 2 -40.62 60.13 18.66
CA GLU A 2 -40.78 58.67 18.92
C GLU A 2 -40.46 57.75 17.73
N LYS A 3 -40.62 58.24 16.49
CA LYS A 3 -40.28 57.48 15.28
C LYS A 3 -38.77 57.38 15.03
N GLU A 4 -38.01 58.37 15.48
CA GLU A 4 -36.56 58.45 15.27
C GLU A 4 -35.82 57.54 16.25
N THR A 5 -36.29 57.46 17.50
CA THR A 5 -35.76 56.55 18.51
C THR A 5 -35.98 55.08 18.12
N ASN A 6 -37.12 54.76 17.50
CA ASN A 6 -37.41 53.40 17.05
C ASN A 6 -36.53 53.00 15.85
N GLN A 7 -36.33 53.91 14.88
CA GLN A 7 -35.42 53.64 13.75
C GLN A 7 -33.97 53.47 14.18
N GLN A 8 -33.48 54.26 15.14
CA GLN A 8 -32.13 54.09 15.68
C GLN A 8 -31.96 52.73 16.36
N ASN A 9 -32.96 52.28 17.12
CA ASN A 9 -32.89 51.01 17.83
C ASN A 9 -32.87 49.79 16.89
N ILE A 10 -33.58 49.88 15.75
CA ILE A 10 -33.57 48.84 14.71
C ILE A 10 -32.20 48.80 14.00
N SER A 11 -31.67 49.96 13.60
CA SER A 11 -30.35 50.05 12.95
C SER A 11 -29.22 49.51 13.85
N SER A 12 -29.24 49.84 15.14
CA SER A 12 -28.26 49.32 16.10
C SER A 12 -28.36 47.80 16.29
N ARG A 13 -29.57 47.23 16.26
CA ARG A 13 -29.76 45.78 16.32
C ARG A 13 -29.23 45.06 15.08
N GLU A 14 -29.47 45.60 13.89
CA GLU A 14 -28.96 45.02 12.64
C GLU A 14 -27.44 45.08 12.57
N GLN A 15 -26.83 46.20 13.00
CA GLN A 15 -25.37 46.31 13.09
C GLN A 15 -24.76 45.31 14.08
N TRP A 16 -25.40 45.06 15.22
CA TRP A 16 -24.95 44.07 16.19
C TRP A 16 -25.04 42.63 15.64
N ILE A 17 -26.11 42.31 14.91
CA ILE A 17 -26.28 41.00 14.27
C ILE A 17 -25.24 40.79 13.15
N LEU A 18 -24.98 41.81 12.34
CA LEU A 18 -23.96 41.77 11.29
C LEU A 18 -22.55 41.64 11.88
N ALA A 19 -22.25 42.32 12.98
CA ALA A 19 -20.95 42.23 13.66
C ALA A 19 -20.70 40.84 14.30
N ASN A 20 -21.74 40.17 14.78
CA ASN A 20 -21.62 38.88 15.47
C ASN A 20 -21.87 37.64 14.58
N SER A 21 -22.38 37.80 13.36
CA SER A 21 -22.70 36.66 12.48
C SER A 21 -21.51 36.10 11.70
N GLY A 22 -20.39 36.83 11.56
CA GLY A 22 -19.30 36.47 10.65
C GLY A 22 -18.03 35.82 11.27
N THR A 23 -17.81 35.95 12.57
CA THR A 23 -16.46 35.75 13.16
C THR A 23 -16.34 34.59 14.15
N GLY A 24 -17.43 34.20 14.83
CA GLY A 24 -17.40 33.11 15.82
C GLY A 24 -17.42 31.71 15.19
N ILE A 25 -18.24 31.50 14.17
CA ILE A 25 -18.44 30.18 13.53
C ILE A 25 -17.20 29.76 12.72
N THR A 26 -16.51 30.72 12.11
CA THR A 26 -15.36 30.46 11.24
C THR A 26 -14.12 30.01 12.02
N THR A 27 -13.90 30.53 13.22
CA THR A 27 -12.72 30.23 14.03
C THR A 27 -12.79 28.86 14.69
N GLU A 28 -13.95 28.47 15.21
CA GLU A 28 -14.16 27.13 15.77
C GLU A 28 -14.16 26.04 14.68
N LEU A 29 -14.75 26.32 13.52
CA LEU A 29 -14.69 25.43 12.36
C LEU A 29 -13.23 25.25 11.88
N TRP A 30 -12.44 26.32 11.84
CA TRP A 30 -11.03 26.25 11.43
C TRP A 30 -10.17 25.45 12.41
N LYS A 31 -10.43 25.58 13.72
CA LYS A 31 -9.79 24.75 14.75
C LYS A 31 -10.14 23.27 14.56
N ALA A 32 -11.41 22.95 14.31
CA ALA A 32 -11.86 21.58 14.07
C ALA A 32 -11.20 20.97 12.81
N ILE A 33 -11.15 21.73 11.71
CA ILE A 33 -10.50 21.30 10.46
C ILE A 33 -9.01 21.03 10.68
N ARG A 34 -8.29 21.93 11.37
CA ARG A 34 -6.87 21.70 11.71
C ARG A 34 -6.65 20.46 12.55
N SER A 35 -7.55 20.18 13.50
CA SER A 35 -7.48 18.97 14.32
C SER A 35 -7.71 17.70 13.48
N PHE A 36 -8.71 17.72 12.60
CA PHE A 36 -9.00 16.62 11.69
C PHE A 36 -7.83 16.32 10.75
N ILE A 37 -7.21 17.34 10.15
CA ILE A 37 -6.04 17.18 9.27
C ILE A 37 -4.87 16.53 10.02
N LYS A 38 -4.63 16.91 11.28
CA LYS A 38 -3.56 16.29 12.10
C LYS A 38 -3.82 14.82 12.36
N VAL A 39 -5.05 14.47 12.74
CA VAL A 39 -5.44 13.07 12.98
C VAL A 39 -5.36 12.25 11.70
N ALA A 40 -5.87 12.79 10.58
CA ALA A 40 -5.81 12.13 9.28
C ALA A 40 -4.36 11.94 8.81
N SER A 41 -3.50 12.95 8.96
CA SER A 41 -2.07 12.84 8.64
C SER A 41 -1.37 11.79 9.48
N LEU A 42 -1.68 11.70 10.78
CA LEU A 42 -1.13 10.67 11.67
C LEU A 42 -1.62 9.27 11.27
N ALA A 43 -2.89 9.12 10.91
CA ALA A 43 -3.46 7.86 10.46
C ALA A 43 -2.82 7.39 9.14
N VAL A 44 -2.62 8.29 8.18
CA VAL A 44 -1.93 7.99 6.92
C VAL A 44 -0.48 7.58 7.20
N ALA A 45 0.25 8.31 8.05
CA ALA A 45 1.62 7.97 8.41
C ALA A 45 1.71 6.60 9.11
N ALA A 46 0.80 6.30 10.04
CA ALA A 46 0.75 5.00 10.72
C ALA A 46 0.40 3.85 9.75
N PHE A 47 -0.53 4.08 8.83
CA PHE A 47 -0.87 3.12 7.80
C PHE A 47 0.30 2.88 6.84
N SER A 48 0.92 3.94 6.31
CA SER A 48 2.10 3.85 5.45
C SER A 48 3.30 3.20 6.15
N ALA A 49 3.50 3.48 7.44
CA ALA A 49 4.51 2.82 8.27
C ALA A 49 4.21 1.33 8.46
N SER A 50 2.95 0.93 8.55
CA SER A 50 2.57 -0.50 8.64
C SER A 50 2.99 -1.31 7.41
N PHE A 51 3.16 -0.67 6.23
CA PHE A 51 3.71 -1.30 5.03
C PHE A 51 5.24 -1.21 4.91
N HIS A 52 5.91 -0.39 5.74
CA HIS A 52 7.38 -0.25 5.76
C HIS A 52 8.04 -0.99 6.92
N VAL A 53 7.30 -1.28 7.99
CA VAL A 53 7.75 -2.16 9.08
C VAL A 53 7.45 -3.60 8.69
N MET A 54 8.08 -4.08 7.63
CA MET A 54 8.33 -5.51 7.49
C MET A 54 9.62 -5.80 8.29
N PRO A 55 9.57 -6.59 9.37
CA PRO A 55 10.78 -6.98 10.07
C PRO A 55 11.67 -7.75 9.09
N ASP A 56 12.88 -7.23 8.88
CA ASP A 56 13.90 -7.71 7.95
C ASP A 56 14.55 -9.04 8.40
N HIS A 57 13.79 -9.87 9.08
CA HIS A 57 14.24 -11.14 9.61
C HIS A 57 13.23 -12.23 9.22
N SER A 58 13.65 -13.02 8.22
CA SER A 58 13.25 -14.43 8.05
C SER A 58 12.01 -14.76 7.21
N TYR A 59 11.51 -13.87 6.34
CA TYR A 59 10.64 -14.29 5.24
C TYR A 59 11.11 -13.65 3.94
N ARG A 60 11.74 -14.49 3.10
CA ARG A 60 12.27 -14.14 1.77
C ARG A 60 11.24 -13.33 0.98
N ILE A 61 11.49 -12.03 0.88
CA ILE A 61 10.76 -11.15 -0.02
C ILE A 61 11.19 -11.55 -1.43
N PHE A 62 10.30 -12.23 -2.13
CA PHE A 62 10.45 -12.56 -3.54
C PHE A 62 10.85 -11.28 -4.31
N PRO A 63 11.97 -11.29 -5.07
CA PRO A 63 12.43 -10.15 -5.85
C PRO A 63 11.33 -9.64 -6.78
N LYS A 64 10.88 -8.40 -6.54
CA LYS A 64 9.82 -7.69 -7.26
C LYS A 64 10.27 -7.17 -8.63
N GLU A 65 11.06 -7.92 -9.39
CA GLU A 65 11.38 -7.50 -10.76
C GLU A 65 10.27 -7.82 -11.76
N ARG A 66 9.29 -8.66 -11.36
CA ARG A 66 8.06 -8.90 -12.11
C ARG A 66 6.90 -8.99 -11.12
N LEU A 67 6.06 -7.94 -11.06
CA LEU A 67 4.80 -7.93 -10.31
C LEU A 67 3.79 -8.92 -10.95
N SER A 68 4.07 -10.22 -10.91
CA SER A 68 3.08 -11.24 -11.21
C SER A 68 2.75 -12.01 -9.94
N PHE A 69 1.48 -11.97 -9.54
CA PHE A 69 0.96 -12.80 -8.46
C PHE A 69 0.92 -14.30 -8.84
N ALA A 70 1.26 -14.62 -10.09
CA ALA A 70 1.20 -15.97 -10.64
C ALA A 70 2.12 -16.97 -9.90
N TYR A 71 3.14 -16.48 -9.18
CA TYR A 71 4.09 -17.30 -8.44
C TYR A 71 4.17 -16.95 -6.95
N THR A 72 3.17 -16.26 -6.40
CA THR A 72 3.14 -15.90 -4.96
C THR A 72 2.83 -17.10 -4.08
N VAL A 73 2.09 -18.08 -4.61
CA VAL A 73 1.80 -19.35 -3.95
C VAL A 73 2.31 -20.45 -4.86
N ILE A 74 3.32 -21.18 -4.40
CA ILE A 74 3.88 -22.34 -5.08
C ILE A 74 3.46 -23.56 -4.26
N ALA A 75 2.65 -24.45 -4.84
CA ALA A 75 2.26 -25.70 -4.21
C ALA A 75 3.29 -26.80 -4.52
N SER A 76 3.32 -27.87 -3.70
CA SER A 76 4.17 -29.03 -3.97
C SER A 76 3.88 -29.64 -5.34
N SER A 77 2.61 -29.67 -5.75
CA SER A 77 2.20 -30.14 -7.07
C SER A 77 2.80 -29.36 -8.24
N ASP A 78 3.09 -28.07 -8.05
CA ASP A 78 3.71 -27.24 -9.08
C ASP A 78 5.21 -27.59 -9.24
N VAL A 79 5.86 -27.93 -8.13
CA VAL A 79 7.25 -28.40 -8.10
C VAL A 79 7.35 -29.78 -8.75
N ASP A 80 6.48 -30.72 -8.38
CA ASP A 80 6.44 -32.05 -8.96
C ASP A 80 6.26 -31.97 -10.50
N ARG A 81 5.31 -31.15 -10.94
CA ARG A 81 5.07 -30.92 -12.38
C ARG A 81 6.24 -30.26 -13.10
N LEU A 82 7.00 -29.38 -12.42
CA LEU A 82 8.20 -28.78 -13.00
C LEU A 82 9.30 -29.83 -13.17
N ILE A 83 9.50 -30.70 -12.18
CA ILE A 83 10.49 -31.78 -12.22
C ILE A 83 10.16 -32.75 -13.35
N ASP A 84 8.89 -33.18 -13.46
CA ASP A 84 8.44 -34.09 -14.52
C ASP A 84 8.69 -33.49 -15.91
N ARG A 85 8.25 -32.23 -16.14
CA ARG A 85 8.50 -31.52 -17.40
C ARG A 85 9.99 -31.38 -17.70
N TYR A 86 10.82 -31.09 -16.70
CA TYR A 86 12.25 -30.94 -16.89
C TYR A 86 12.92 -32.27 -17.30
N ASN A 87 12.50 -33.36 -16.66
CA ASN A 87 13.00 -34.71 -16.95
C ASN A 87 12.57 -35.18 -18.34
N GLU A 88 11.32 -34.92 -18.72
CA GLU A 88 10.74 -35.28 -20.02
C GLU A 88 11.23 -34.38 -21.18
N ALA A 89 11.55 -33.12 -20.91
CA ALA A 89 12.03 -32.17 -21.91
C ALA A 89 13.39 -32.58 -22.48
N ALA A 90 13.61 -32.30 -23.77
CA ALA A 90 14.88 -32.53 -24.46
C ALA A 90 15.43 -31.24 -25.09
N GLY A 91 16.76 -31.09 -25.09
CA GLY A 91 17.44 -30.00 -25.80
C GLY A 91 17.02 -28.60 -25.35
N MET A 92 16.52 -27.78 -26.29
CA MET A 92 16.13 -26.38 -26.05
C MET A 92 15.01 -26.21 -25.02
N GLU A 93 14.12 -27.19 -24.90
CA GLU A 93 13.00 -27.12 -23.95
C GLU A 93 13.50 -27.13 -22.51
N ARG A 94 14.56 -27.90 -22.20
CA ARG A 94 15.24 -27.83 -20.90
C ARG A 94 15.82 -26.45 -20.63
N THR A 95 16.36 -25.78 -21.65
CA THR A 95 16.89 -24.42 -21.51
C THR A 95 15.79 -23.41 -21.22
N LEU A 96 14.63 -23.55 -21.86
CA LEU A 96 13.46 -22.71 -21.58
C LEU A 96 12.92 -22.95 -20.17
N ILE A 97 12.86 -24.21 -19.72
CA ILE A 97 12.44 -24.55 -18.35
C ILE A 97 13.42 -23.98 -17.32
N ARG A 98 14.73 -23.98 -17.58
CA ARG A 98 15.75 -23.32 -16.73
C ARG A 98 15.57 -21.81 -16.62
N GLN A 99 14.92 -21.18 -17.60
CA GLN A 99 14.59 -19.75 -17.56
C GLN A 99 13.26 -19.48 -16.84
N GLU A 100 12.48 -20.51 -16.51
CA GLU A 100 11.28 -20.34 -15.70
C GLU A 100 11.65 -19.88 -14.29
N TYR A 101 10.86 -18.94 -13.78
CA TYR A 101 11.09 -18.32 -12.48
C TYR A 101 11.12 -19.33 -11.33
N ILE A 102 10.22 -20.33 -11.35
CA ILE A 102 10.15 -21.36 -10.30
C ILE A 102 11.44 -22.19 -10.29
N TYR A 103 11.96 -22.58 -11.47
CA TYR A 103 13.21 -23.33 -11.57
C TYR A 103 14.37 -22.54 -10.95
N GLN A 104 14.54 -21.28 -11.37
CA GLN A 104 15.60 -20.41 -10.84
C GLN A 104 15.52 -20.25 -9.33
N ARG A 105 14.31 -20.08 -8.78
CA ARG A 105 14.13 -20.00 -7.33
C ARG A 105 14.50 -21.30 -6.63
N LEU A 106 14.10 -22.45 -7.16
CA LEU A 106 14.43 -23.72 -6.53
C LEU A 106 15.93 -24.05 -6.64
N ASP A 107 16.59 -23.62 -7.71
CA ASP A 107 18.05 -23.72 -7.90
C ASP A 107 18.82 -22.83 -6.92
N GLU A 108 18.44 -21.55 -6.79
CA GLU A 108 18.99 -20.61 -5.79
C GLU A 108 18.87 -21.13 -4.35
N LEU A 109 17.82 -21.89 -4.07
CA LEU A 109 17.57 -22.49 -2.76
C LEU A 109 18.28 -23.83 -2.55
N GLY A 110 18.96 -24.35 -3.58
CA GLY A 110 19.62 -25.66 -3.54
C GLY A 110 18.63 -26.83 -3.45
N ILE A 111 17.37 -26.61 -3.82
CA ILE A 111 16.31 -27.64 -3.78
C ILE A 111 16.35 -28.48 -5.06
N ILE A 112 16.52 -27.83 -6.21
CA ILE A 112 16.82 -28.53 -7.45
C ILE A 112 18.33 -28.70 -7.52
N VAL A 113 18.79 -29.93 -7.28
CA VAL A 113 20.16 -30.32 -7.59
C VAL A 113 20.16 -30.76 -9.04
N SER A 114 20.70 -29.92 -9.93
CA SER A 114 21.16 -30.40 -11.22
C SER A 114 22.08 -31.59 -10.93
N LYS A 115 21.72 -32.80 -11.37
CA LYS A 115 22.73 -33.86 -11.48
C LYS A 115 23.74 -33.33 -12.50
N GLU A 116 24.80 -32.69 -12.04
CA GLU A 116 26.06 -32.78 -12.77
C GLU A 116 26.23 -34.26 -13.06
N GLN A 117 26.40 -34.58 -14.33
CA GLN A 117 26.85 -35.90 -14.72
C GLN A 117 28.19 -36.11 -14.01
N ASP A 118 28.15 -36.76 -12.86
CA ASP A 118 29.26 -37.57 -12.40
C ASP A 118 29.53 -38.58 -13.51
N GLY A 119 30.57 -38.33 -14.32
CA GLY A 119 31.21 -39.37 -15.12
C GLY A 119 31.46 -39.06 -16.59
N GLU A 120 32.76 -38.82 -16.84
CA GLU A 120 33.58 -39.19 -18.01
C GLU A 120 33.57 -38.30 -19.27
#